data_AF-A0A2W5A5X1-F1
#
_entry.id   AF-A0A2W5A5X1-F1
#
_cell.length_a   1.000
_cell.length_b   1.000
_cell.length_c   1.000
_cell.angle_alpha   90.00
_cell.angle_beta   90.00
_cell.angle_gamma   90.00
#
_symmetry.space_group_name_H-M   'P 1'
#
loop_
_entity.id
_entity.type
_entity.pdbx_description
1 polymer ?
#
loop_
_entity_poly.entity_id
_entity_poly.type
_entity_poly.pdbx_seq_one_letter_code
_entity_poly.pdbx_strand_id
1 'polypeptide(L)'
;MAKIKVDNPVVEIDGDEMTRIIWQMIKDKLILPYLDIDLKYFDLGIENRDATDDQVTIDAANAIKQHRVGVKCATITPDEGRVKEFNLKKMWKSPNGTIRNILDGTVFREPIVCNNVPKYVPGWTQPMVVGRHAFGDQYKATDLKIPGAGKLTLVYEPSGGGEKQTFEVFDFKGPGVAMGMYNVDESITGFARSCFN
;
A
#
# COMPACT_ATOMS: atom_id res chain seq x y z
N MET A 1 6.49 25.09 -28.44
CA MET A 1 7.72 24.84 -27.66
C MET A 1 8.12 23.38 -27.84
N ALA A 2 9.41 23.07 -27.88
CA ALA A 2 9.85 21.67 -27.85
C ALA A 2 9.55 21.08 -26.46
N LYS A 3 9.05 19.83 -26.43
CA LYS A 3 8.82 19.11 -25.17
C LYS A 3 10.16 18.75 -24.50
N ILE A 4 10.17 18.71 -23.18
CA ILE A 4 11.31 18.23 -22.39
C ILE A 4 11.42 16.72 -22.60
N LYS A 5 12.58 16.25 -23.06
CA LYS A 5 12.88 14.82 -23.24
C LYS A 5 13.15 14.19 -21.88
N VAL A 6 12.51 13.06 -21.60
CA VAL A 6 12.73 12.26 -20.39
C VAL A 6 13.35 10.93 -20.79
N ASP A 7 14.56 10.65 -20.30
CA ASP A 7 15.36 9.50 -20.74
C ASP A 7 14.81 8.16 -20.24
N ASN A 8 14.28 8.14 -19.01
CA ASN A 8 13.79 6.92 -18.38
C ASN A 8 12.27 6.90 -18.32
N PRO A 9 11.63 5.73 -18.53
CA PRO A 9 10.20 5.61 -18.40
C PRO A 9 9.74 5.75 -16.95
N VAL A 10 8.49 6.17 -16.78
CA VAL A 10 7.81 6.22 -15.48
C VAL A 10 6.63 5.25 -15.50
N VAL A 11 6.47 4.48 -14.43
CA VAL A 11 5.29 3.61 -14.27
C VAL A 11 4.09 4.45 -13.86
N GLU A 12 3.06 4.44 -14.69
CA GLU A 12 1.80 5.13 -14.43
C GLU A 12 0.77 4.11 -13.94
N ILE A 13 0.25 4.34 -12.74
CA ILE A 13 -0.75 3.49 -12.09
C ILE A 13 -2.05 4.28 -11.98
N ASP A 14 -3.03 3.92 -12.80
CA ASP A 14 -4.35 4.54 -12.80
C ASP A 14 -5.20 4.09 -11.61
N GLY A 15 -6.35 4.72 -11.42
CA GLY A 15 -7.18 4.55 -10.23
C GLY A 15 -8.68 4.66 -10.48
N ASP A 16 -9.39 5.06 -9.43
CA ASP A 16 -10.84 4.96 -9.35
C ASP A 16 -11.51 6.34 -9.12
N GLU A 17 -12.83 6.37 -9.30
CA GLU A 17 -13.74 7.47 -8.94
C GLU A 17 -13.27 8.86 -9.44
N MET A 18 -13.45 9.91 -8.62
CA MET A 18 -13.08 11.27 -8.99
C MET A 18 -11.59 11.45 -9.23
N THR A 19 -10.75 10.65 -8.56
CA THR A 19 -9.31 10.72 -8.77
C THR A 19 -8.91 10.25 -10.16
N ARG A 20 -9.60 9.27 -10.76
CA ARG A 20 -9.37 8.84 -12.15
C ARG A 20 -9.64 9.99 -13.14
N ILE A 21 -10.72 10.73 -12.94
CA ILE A 21 -11.08 11.88 -13.79
C ILE A 21 -10.04 13.00 -13.68
N ILE A 22 -9.63 13.33 -12.46
CA ILE A 22 -8.59 14.34 -12.21
C ILE A 22 -7.24 13.90 -12.76
N TRP A 23 -6.90 12.60 -12.65
CA TRP A 23 -5.67 12.02 -13.15
C TRP A 23 -5.51 12.23 -14.65
N GLN A 24 -6.55 11.92 -15.43
CA GLN A 24 -6.58 12.15 -16.87
C GLN A 24 -6.37 13.64 -17.19
N MET A 25 -7.04 14.54 -16.45
CA MET A 25 -6.88 15.99 -16.65
C MET A 25 -5.45 16.46 -16.38
N ILE A 26 -4.82 15.98 -15.31
CA ILE A 26 -3.42 16.30 -14.98
C ILE A 26 -2.51 15.84 -16.11
N LYS A 27 -2.65 14.59 -16.54
CA LYS A 27 -1.85 14.01 -17.61
C LYS A 27 -1.96 14.81 -18.91
N ASP A 28 -3.19 15.09 -19.36
CA ASP A 28 -3.44 15.71 -20.66
C ASP A 28 -3.12 17.20 -20.70
N LYS A 29 -3.34 17.92 -19.59
CA LYS A 29 -3.20 19.38 -19.56
C LYS A 29 -1.87 19.85 -18.98
N LEU A 30 -1.29 19.08 -18.06
CA LEU A 30 -0.15 19.53 -17.24
C LEU A 30 1.12 18.72 -17.47
N ILE A 31 1.04 17.49 -18.03
CA ILE A 31 2.22 16.63 -18.22
C ILE A 31 2.55 16.47 -19.71
N LEU A 32 1.69 15.80 -20.49
CA LEU A 32 1.96 15.43 -21.88
C LEU A 32 2.17 16.61 -22.85
N PRO A 33 1.61 17.82 -22.63
CA PRO A 33 1.93 18.97 -23.47
C PRO A 33 3.37 19.45 -23.32
N TYR A 34 4.01 19.16 -22.19
CA TYR A 34 5.32 19.71 -21.81
C TYR A 34 6.43 18.66 -21.77
N LEU A 35 6.10 17.40 -21.49
CA LEU A 35 7.05 16.29 -21.41
C LEU A 35 6.87 15.31 -22.57
N ASP A 36 7.98 14.89 -23.17
CA ASP A 36 8.06 13.70 -24.00
C ASP A 36 8.62 12.57 -23.14
N ILE A 37 7.70 11.79 -22.56
CA ILE A 37 7.95 10.81 -21.52
C ILE A 37 7.27 9.49 -21.89
N ASP A 38 8.00 8.38 -21.72
CA ASP A 38 7.47 7.03 -21.87
C ASP A 38 6.76 6.61 -20.56
N LEU A 39 5.44 6.42 -20.64
CA LEU A 39 4.62 5.99 -19.51
C LEU A 39 4.29 4.51 -19.64
N LYS A 40 4.76 3.69 -18.69
CA LYS A 40 4.36 2.29 -18.57
C LYS A 40 3.04 2.24 -17.81
N TYR A 41 1.94 2.18 -18.54
CA TYR A 41 0.59 2.30 -18.01
C TYR A 41 0.07 0.97 -17.44
N PHE A 42 -0.50 1.04 -16.24
CA PHE A 42 -1.21 -0.05 -15.57
C PHE A 42 -2.53 0.48 -15.01
N ASP A 43 -3.65 -0.09 -15.46
CA ASP A 43 -4.96 0.29 -14.94
C ASP A 43 -5.28 -0.48 -13.65
N LEU A 44 -5.19 0.19 -12.50
CA LEU A 44 -5.56 -0.39 -11.21
C LEU A 44 -6.97 0.02 -10.76
N GLY A 45 -7.80 0.50 -11.70
CA GLY A 45 -9.25 0.62 -11.50
C GLY A 45 -9.85 -0.70 -11.03
N ILE A 46 -10.85 -0.63 -10.14
CA ILE A 46 -11.41 -1.80 -9.46
C ILE A 46 -11.93 -2.86 -10.43
N GLU A 47 -12.52 -2.46 -11.55
CA GLU A 47 -13.03 -3.37 -12.58
C GLU A 47 -11.89 -4.11 -13.29
N ASN A 48 -10.80 -3.43 -13.64
CA ASN A 48 -9.65 -4.09 -14.28
C ASN A 48 -8.88 -4.98 -13.30
N ARG A 49 -8.79 -4.59 -12.03
CA ARG A 49 -8.26 -5.47 -10.98
C ARG A 49 -9.11 -6.72 -10.84
N ASP A 50 -10.43 -6.60 -10.83
CA ASP A 50 -11.31 -7.77 -10.79
C ASP A 50 -11.17 -8.65 -12.04
N ALA A 51 -11.11 -8.04 -13.23
CA ALA A 51 -10.94 -8.75 -14.51
C ALA A 51 -9.63 -9.55 -14.57
N THR A 52 -8.54 -9.01 -14.01
CA THR A 52 -7.19 -9.62 -14.03
C THR A 52 -6.86 -10.46 -12.79
N ASP A 53 -7.85 -10.73 -11.94
CA ASP A 53 -7.66 -11.40 -10.65
C ASP A 53 -6.58 -10.74 -9.77
N ASP A 54 -6.52 -9.41 -9.84
CA ASP A 54 -5.56 -8.49 -9.18
C ASP A 54 -4.10 -8.65 -9.65
N GLN A 55 -3.85 -9.39 -10.74
CA GLN A 55 -2.51 -9.56 -11.31
C GLN A 55 -1.91 -8.23 -11.78
N VAL A 56 -2.74 -7.33 -12.32
CA VAL A 56 -2.28 -6.00 -12.78
C VAL A 56 -1.61 -5.18 -11.66
N THR A 57 -2.04 -5.36 -10.40
CA THR A 57 -1.43 -4.72 -9.23
C THR A 57 -0.02 -5.23 -8.98
N ILE A 58 0.20 -6.55 -9.14
CA ILE A 58 1.50 -7.20 -8.97
C ILE A 58 2.44 -6.77 -10.12
N ASP A 59 1.93 -6.76 -11.34
CA ASP A 59 2.70 -6.39 -12.54
C ASP A 59 3.16 -4.93 -12.46
N ALA A 60 2.29 -4.02 -12.01
CA ALA A 60 2.64 -2.63 -11.75
C ALA A 60 3.76 -2.48 -10.72
N ALA A 61 3.71 -3.26 -9.62
CA ALA A 61 4.76 -3.23 -8.60
C ALA A 61 6.12 -3.73 -9.15
N ASN A 62 6.11 -4.80 -9.96
CA ASN A 62 7.32 -5.30 -10.60
C ASN A 62 7.88 -4.33 -11.65
N ALA A 63 7.00 -3.67 -12.40
CA ALA A 63 7.40 -2.60 -13.32
C ALA A 63 8.08 -1.45 -12.57
N ILE A 64 7.60 -1.08 -11.37
CA ILE A 64 8.27 -0.08 -10.53
C ILE A 64 9.67 -0.58 -10.12
N LYS A 65 9.85 -1.86 -9.76
CA LYS A 65 11.20 -2.39 -9.47
C LYS A 65 12.14 -2.26 -10.67
N GLN A 66 11.63 -2.50 -11.88
CA GLN A 66 12.41 -2.41 -13.11
C GLN A 66 12.75 -0.96 -13.49
N HIS A 67 11.78 -0.05 -13.41
CA HIS A 67 11.88 1.33 -13.89
C HIS A 67 12.13 2.37 -12.79
N ARG A 68 12.21 1.93 -11.53
CA ARG A 68 12.54 2.68 -10.30
C ARG A 68 11.51 3.73 -9.86
N VAL A 69 10.74 4.30 -10.78
CA VAL A 69 9.79 5.38 -10.49
C VAL A 69 8.38 4.97 -10.87
N GLY A 70 7.45 5.13 -9.92
CA GLY A 70 6.03 4.96 -10.14
C GLY A 70 5.23 6.15 -9.62
N VAL A 71 4.20 6.54 -10.36
CA VAL A 71 3.21 7.55 -9.96
C VAL A 71 1.84 6.91 -9.94
N LYS A 72 1.10 7.09 -8.84
CA LYS A 72 -0.11 6.31 -8.57
C LYS A 72 -1.32 7.18 -8.23
N CYS A 73 -2.41 6.94 -8.94
CA CYS A 73 -3.74 7.44 -8.63
C CYS A 73 -4.38 6.69 -7.44
N ALA A 74 -5.33 7.31 -6.74
CA ALA A 74 -6.02 6.66 -5.63
C ALA A 74 -6.95 5.54 -6.15
N THR A 75 -7.03 4.45 -5.39
CA THR A 75 -7.73 3.22 -5.78
C THR A 75 -8.64 2.75 -4.66
N ILE A 76 -9.80 2.19 -5.00
CA ILE A 76 -10.75 1.57 -4.07
C ILE A 76 -10.08 0.38 -3.39
N THR A 77 -10.24 0.25 -2.07
CA THR A 77 -10.03 -1.04 -1.38
C THR A 77 -11.42 -1.57 -1.05
N PRO A 78 -11.90 -2.62 -1.73
CA PRO A 78 -13.31 -2.99 -1.64
C PRO A 78 -13.64 -3.57 -0.25
N ASP A 79 -14.79 -3.18 0.29
CA ASP A 79 -15.46 -3.81 1.41
C ASP A 79 -16.70 -4.58 0.91
N GLU A 80 -17.53 -5.11 1.82
CA GLU A 80 -18.75 -5.83 1.45
C GLU A 80 -19.72 -4.99 0.61
N GLY A 81 -19.75 -3.68 0.82
CA GLY A 81 -20.57 -2.74 0.06
C GLY A 81 -20.04 -2.60 -1.37
N ARG A 82 -18.73 -2.37 -1.53
CA ARG A 82 -18.09 -2.25 -2.84
C ARG A 82 -18.13 -3.55 -3.64
N VAL A 83 -18.05 -4.71 -2.99
CA VAL A 83 -18.24 -6.01 -3.67
C VAL A 83 -19.62 -6.08 -4.34
N LYS A 84 -20.67 -5.61 -3.66
CA LYS A 84 -22.03 -5.58 -4.22
C LYS A 84 -22.19 -4.49 -5.29
N GLU A 85 -21.64 -3.31 -5.05
CA GLU A 85 -21.72 -2.17 -5.98
C GLU A 85 -21.11 -2.49 -7.34
N PHE A 86 -19.93 -3.11 -7.36
CA PHE A 86 -19.18 -3.41 -8.58
C PHE A 86 -19.30 -4.88 -9.04
N ASN A 87 -20.12 -5.70 -8.35
CA ASN A 87 -20.27 -7.12 -8.62
C ASN A 87 -18.93 -7.88 -8.71
N LEU A 88 -18.07 -7.66 -7.73
CA LEU A 88 -16.70 -8.20 -7.72
C LEU A 88 -16.68 -9.70 -7.43
N LYS A 89 -15.74 -10.43 -8.04
CA LYS A 89 -15.50 -11.86 -7.79
C LYS A 89 -15.22 -12.14 -6.32
N LYS A 90 -14.48 -11.25 -5.65
CA LYS A 90 -14.19 -11.29 -4.21
C LYS A 90 -13.73 -9.94 -3.69
N MET A 91 -13.58 -9.85 -2.37
CA MET A 91 -13.00 -8.69 -1.70
C MET A 91 -11.48 -8.67 -1.92
N TRP A 92 -11.02 -7.97 -2.96
CA TRP A 92 -9.61 -7.82 -3.28
C TRP A 92 -8.85 -7.05 -2.18
N LYS A 93 -7.57 -7.39 -2.00
CA LYS A 93 -6.69 -6.70 -1.04
C LYS A 93 -6.41 -5.27 -1.52
N SER A 94 -5.95 -4.41 -0.61
CA SER A 94 -5.56 -3.04 -0.96
C SER A 94 -4.38 -3.04 -1.94
N PRO A 95 -4.48 -2.39 -3.12
CA PRO A 95 -3.37 -2.28 -4.05
C PRO A 95 -2.14 -1.61 -3.43
N ASN A 96 -2.38 -0.63 -2.55
CA ASN A 96 -1.30 0.06 -1.84
C ASN A 96 -0.53 -0.91 -0.94
N GLY A 97 -1.23 -1.83 -0.28
CA GLY A 97 -0.60 -2.87 0.53
C GLY A 97 0.23 -3.82 -0.33
N THR A 98 -0.34 -4.32 -1.42
CA THR A 98 0.36 -5.22 -2.36
C THR A 98 1.64 -4.59 -2.92
N ILE A 99 1.57 -3.36 -3.43
CA ILE A 99 2.72 -2.63 -3.98
C ILE A 99 3.80 -2.42 -2.90
N ARG A 100 3.43 -1.92 -1.72
CA ARG A 100 4.38 -1.72 -0.60
C ARG A 100 5.05 -3.01 -0.17
N ASN A 101 4.32 -4.11 -0.17
CA ASN A 101 4.86 -5.42 0.21
C ASN A 101 5.88 -5.97 -0.79
N ILE A 102 5.75 -5.62 -2.07
CA ILE A 102 6.66 -6.05 -3.14
C ILE A 102 7.89 -5.14 -3.23
N LEU A 103 7.71 -3.84 -2.99
CA LEU A 103 8.78 -2.84 -3.04
C LEU A 103 9.58 -2.74 -1.74
N ASP A 104 8.93 -2.99 -0.60
CA ASP A 104 9.38 -2.64 0.75
C ASP A 104 9.71 -1.13 0.91
N GLY A 105 9.95 -0.70 2.14
CA GLY A 105 10.49 0.62 2.45
C GLY A 105 9.58 1.52 3.29
N THR A 106 9.76 2.83 3.09
CA THR A 106 9.21 3.87 3.98
C THR A 106 8.37 4.85 3.19
N VAL A 107 7.16 5.11 3.67
CA VAL A 107 6.27 6.12 3.09
C VAL A 107 6.46 7.41 3.86
N PHE A 108 7.09 8.40 3.22
CA PHE A 108 7.17 9.75 3.74
C PHE A 108 5.93 10.54 3.36
N ARG A 109 5.32 11.21 4.34
CA ARG A 109 4.17 12.10 4.14
C ARG A 109 4.52 13.48 4.66
N GLU A 110 4.40 14.47 3.79
CA GLU A 110 4.67 15.87 4.07
C GLU A 110 3.46 16.73 3.68
N PRO A 111 3.11 17.77 4.46
CA PRO A 111 2.07 18.72 4.08
C PRO A 111 2.55 19.65 2.95
N ILE A 112 1.69 19.92 1.98
CA ILE A 112 1.86 21.07 1.07
C ILE A 112 1.32 22.31 1.79
N VAL A 113 2.21 23.22 2.18
CA VAL A 113 1.85 24.41 2.98
C VAL A 113 1.44 25.57 2.09
N CYS A 114 0.23 26.09 2.32
CA CYS A 114 -0.27 27.30 1.66
C CYS A 114 -0.35 28.44 2.69
N ASN A 115 0.31 29.58 2.40
CA ASN A 115 0.38 30.72 3.33
C ASN A 115 -1.00 31.31 3.69
N ASN A 116 -2.01 31.09 2.84
CA ASN A 116 -3.39 31.58 3.02
C ASN A 116 -4.33 30.53 3.64
N VAL A 117 -3.84 29.35 4.03
CA VAL A 117 -4.65 28.31 4.69
C VAL A 117 -4.23 28.23 6.17
N PRO A 118 -5.11 28.61 7.12
CA PRO A 118 -4.81 28.53 8.54
C PRO A 118 -4.52 27.08 8.98
N LYS A 119 -3.54 26.92 9.87
CA LYS A 119 -3.18 25.63 10.45
C LYS A 119 -4.09 25.31 11.63
N TYR A 120 -4.52 24.05 11.76
CA TYR A 120 -5.35 23.61 12.89
C TYR A 120 -4.63 23.76 14.24
N VAL A 121 -3.33 23.46 14.27
CA VAL A 121 -2.46 23.71 15.42
C VAL A 121 -1.63 24.97 15.11
N PRO A 122 -1.94 26.13 15.71
CA PRO A 122 -1.30 27.39 15.33
C PRO A 122 0.21 27.43 15.59
N GLY A 123 0.68 26.68 16.59
CA GLY A 123 2.10 26.60 16.94
C GLY A 123 2.97 25.85 15.94
N TRP A 124 2.39 25.13 14.98
CA TRP A 124 3.16 24.42 13.95
C TRP A 124 3.67 25.41 12.89
N THR A 125 4.83 26.00 13.14
CA THR A 125 5.43 26.99 12.22
C THR A 125 6.16 26.33 11.04
N GLN A 126 6.66 25.11 11.21
CA GLN A 126 7.38 24.33 10.20
C GLN A 126 6.60 23.08 9.78
N PRO A 127 6.83 22.54 8.55
CA PRO A 127 6.24 21.27 8.14
C PRO A 127 6.78 20.12 9.01
N MET A 128 5.95 19.10 9.18
CA MET A 128 6.35 17.85 9.82
C MET A 128 6.22 16.72 8.80
N VAL A 129 7.31 15.96 8.63
CA VAL A 129 7.34 14.79 7.76
C VAL A 129 7.13 13.55 8.63
N VAL A 130 6.16 12.71 8.25
CA VAL A 130 5.94 11.41 8.88
C VAL A 130 6.58 10.33 8.02
N GLY A 131 7.66 9.72 8.51
CA GLY A 131 8.21 8.48 7.97
C GLY A 131 7.43 7.28 8.51
N ARG A 132 6.64 6.64 7.65
CA ARG A 132 5.83 5.46 8.02
C ARG A 132 6.48 4.18 7.48
N HIS A 133 6.81 3.25 8.38
CA HIS A 133 7.24 1.89 8.00
C HIS A 133 6.10 1.17 7.27
N ALA A 134 6.35 0.71 6.05
CA ALA A 134 5.33 0.20 5.14
C ALA A 134 5.34 -1.32 4.99
N PHE A 135 5.74 -2.06 6.04
CA PHE A 135 5.86 -3.52 6.03
C PHE A 135 5.36 -4.14 7.34
N GLY A 136 4.76 -5.34 7.25
CA GLY A 136 4.42 -6.16 8.42
C GLY A 136 3.23 -5.64 9.24
N ASP A 137 3.29 -5.90 10.55
CA ASP A 137 2.36 -5.48 11.59
C ASP A 137 0.89 -5.78 11.23
N GLN A 138 -0.06 -4.90 11.58
CA GLN A 138 -1.49 -5.12 11.33
C GLN A 138 -1.81 -5.26 9.84
N TYR A 139 -0.94 -4.77 8.94
CA TYR A 139 -1.17 -4.83 7.48
C TYR A 139 -0.90 -6.21 6.87
N LYS A 140 -0.21 -7.09 7.61
CA LYS A 140 0.00 -8.51 7.26
C LYS A 140 -0.38 -9.45 8.41
N ALA A 141 -1.24 -8.98 9.30
CA ALA A 141 -1.73 -9.82 10.37
C ALA A 141 -2.63 -10.94 9.83
N THR A 142 -2.72 -12.01 10.60
CA THR A 142 -3.78 -13.03 10.46
C THR A 142 -4.69 -12.89 11.66
N ASP A 143 -5.97 -12.64 11.40
CA ASP A 143 -7.00 -12.48 12.39
C ASP A 143 -8.05 -13.58 12.30
N LEU A 144 -8.70 -13.87 13.43
CA LEU A 144 -9.72 -14.91 13.53
C LEU A 144 -10.80 -14.55 14.54
N LYS A 145 -12.04 -14.91 14.20
CA LYS A 145 -13.16 -14.96 15.14
C LYS A 145 -13.11 -16.29 15.89
N ILE A 146 -13.10 -16.22 17.22
CA ILE A 146 -13.13 -17.38 18.11
C ILE A 146 -14.60 -17.72 18.39
N PRO A 147 -15.11 -18.89 17.98
CA PRO A 147 -16.54 -19.19 18.07
C PRO A 147 -17.00 -19.62 19.48
N GLY A 148 -16.09 -19.97 20.39
CA GLY A 148 -16.41 -20.49 21.71
C GLY A 148 -15.17 -20.75 22.57
N ALA A 149 -15.33 -21.47 23.67
CA ALA A 149 -14.23 -21.77 24.59
C ALA A 149 -13.13 -22.60 23.91
N GLY A 150 -11.86 -22.30 24.23
CA GLY A 150 -10.71 -23.00 23.65
C GLY A 150 -9.38 -22.29 23.92
N LYS A 151 -8.28 -23.04 23.81
CA LYS A 151 -6.93 -22.50 24.00
C LYS A 151 -6.35 -22.01 22.68
N LEU A 152 -5.86 -20.77 22.67
CA LEU A 152 -5.09 -20.19 21.57
C LEU A 152 -3.60 -20.26 21.91
N THR A 153 -2.81 -20.83 21.00
CA THR A 153 -1.35 -20.88 21.10
C THR A 153 -0.69 -20.24 19.88
N LEU A 154 0.50 -19.67 20.09
CA LEU A 154 1.41 -19.23 19.04
C LEU A 154 2.55 -20.24 18.93
N VAL A 155 2.86 -20.66 17.71
CA VAL A 155 3.79 -21.74 17.44
C VAL A 155 4.87 -21.26 16.47
N TYR A 156 6.13 -21.49 16.81
CA TYR A 156 7.29 -21.26 15.93
C TYR A 156 8.03 -22.57 15.68
N GLU A 157 8.20 -22.91 14.41
CA GLU A 157 8.87 -24.13 13.95
C GLU A 157 10.13 -23.76 13.15
N PRO A 158 11.34 -23.99 13.70
CA PRO A 158 12.58 -23.67 12.99
C PRO A 158 12.77 -24.58 11.77
N SER A 159 12.98 -24.00 10.58
CA SER A 159 13.20 -24.75 9.33
C SER A 159 14.45 -25.64 9.35
N GLY A 160 15.43 -25.32 10.20
CA GLY A 160 16.67 -26.09 10.38
C GLY A 160 16.54 -27.33 11.28
N GLY A 161 15.32 -27.72 11.68
CA GLY A 161 15.11 -28.91 12.53
C GLY A 161 15.36 -28.69 14.02
N GLY A 162 15.24 -27.46 14.51
CA GLY A 162 15.35 -27.12 15.93
C GLY A 162 14.08 -27.44 16.72
N GLU A 163 14.13 -27.23 18.05
CA GLU A 163 12.98 -27.45 18.92
C GLU A 163 11.83 -26.48 18.58
N LYS A 164 10.64 -27.04 18.40
CA LYS A 164 9.40 -26.30 18.19
C LYS A 164 9.03 -25.54 19.46
N GLN A 165 8.81 -24.24 19.32
CA GLN A 165 8.41 -23.38 20.44
C GLN A 165 6.89 -23.18 20.40
N THR A 166 6.23 -23.35 21.54
CA THR A 166 4.79 -23.13 21.70
C THR A 166 4.53 -22.21 22.88
N PHE A 167 3.82 -21.12 22.64
CA PHE A 167 3.46 -20.12 23.63
C PHE A 167 1.95 -20.07 23.77
N GLU A 168 1.43 -20.19 24.99
CA GLU A 168 0.01 -19.94 25.25
C GLU A 168 -0.27 -18.44 25.13
N VAL A 169 -1.23 -18.08 24.29
CA VAL A 169 -1.67 -16.69 24.12
C VAL A 169 -2.80 -16.40 25.10
N PHE A 170 -3.85 -17.24 25.06
CA PHE A 170 -5.02 -17.09 25.91
C PHE A 170 -5.88 -18.37 25.94
N ASP A 171 -6.56 -18.63 27.07
CA ASP A 171 -7.56 -19.69 27.23
C ASP A 171 -8.97 -19.06 27.26
N PHE A 172 -9.63 -19.07 26.11
CA PHE A 172 -10.96 -18.50 25.93
C PHE A 172 -12.01 -19.32 26.69
N LYS A 173 -12.87 -18.64 27.46
CA LYS A 173 -14.05 -19.24 28.12
C LYS A 173 -15.35 -19.09 27.32
N GLY A 174 -15.30 -18.41 26.19
CA GLY A 174 -16.44 -18.12 25.32
C GLY A 174 -15.98 -17.43 24.02
N PRO A 175 -16.91 -16.95 23.18
CA PRO A 175 -16.59 -16.31 21.91
C PRO A 175 -15.69 -15.07 22.05
N GLY A 176 -14.88 -14.79 21.03
CA GLY A 176 -13.95 -13.66 21.03
C GLY A 176 -13.26 -13.44 19.68
N VAL A 177 -12.13 -12.74 19.70
CA VAL A 177 -11.29 -12.50 18.52
C VAL A 177 -9.82 -12.61 18.89
N ALA A 178 -8.97 -12.96 17.92
CA ALA A 178 -7.53 -12.98 18.08
C ALA A 178 -6.83 -12.51 16.80
N MET A 179 -5.58 -12.07 16.95
CA MET A 179 -4.74 -11.60 15.85
C MET A 179 -3.27 -11.94 16.12
N GLY A 180 -2.57 -12.44 15.10
CA GLY A 180 -1.12 -12.59 15.08
C GLY A 180 -0.51 -11.68 14.02
N MET A 181 0.63 -11.05 14.33
CA MET A 181 1.36 -10.18 13.40
C MET A 181 2.87 -10.43 13.49
N TYR A 182 3.62 -9.92 12.51
CA TYR A 182 5.07 -10.08 12.46
C TYR A 182 5.74 -8.87 11.81
N ASN A 183 7.04 -8.74 12.06
CA ASN A 183 7.96 -7.88 11.32
C ASN A 183 9.31 -8.59 11.18
N VAL A 184 10.25 -8.03 10.41
CA VAL A 184 11.56 -8.65 10.16
C VAL A 184 12.69 -7.63 10.27
N ASP A 185 13.83 -8.05 10.82
CA ASP A 185 14.99 -7.19 11.09
C ASP A 185 15.50 -6.46 9.84
N GLU A 186 15.47 -7.12 8.68
CA GLU A 186 15.86 -6.52 7.40
C GLU A 186 15.02 -5.28 7.08
N SER A 187 13.69 -5.40 7.20
CA SER A 187 12.76 -4.30 6.90
C SER A 187 12.85 -3.19 7.95
N ILE A 188 13.01 -3.53 9.23
CA ILE A 188 13.21 -2.54 10.32
C ILE A 188 14.51 -1.76 10.11
N THR A 189 15.59 -2.45 9.72
CA THR A 189 16.87 -1.81 9.44
C THR A 189 16.76 -0.89 8.21
N GLY A 190 16.06 -1.33 7.16
CA GLY A 190 15.76 -0.51 5.99
C GLY A 190 14.96 0.75 6.35
N PHE A 191 13.93 0.61 7.19
CA PHE A 191 13.15 1.73 7.71
C PHE A 191 14.04 2.74 8.45
N ALA A 192 14.84 2.28 9.42
CA ALA A 192 15.74 3.16 10.17
C ALA A 192 16.71 3.91 9.24
N ARG A 193 17.38 3.20 8.31
CA ARG A 193 18.29 3.83 7.34
C ARG A 193 17.60 4.88 6.48
N SER A 194 16.38 4.60 6.00
CA SER A 194 15.63 5.56 5.19
C SER A 194 15.26 6.83 5.95
N CYS A 195 15.02 6.74 7.26
CA CYS A 195 14.67 7.89 8.10
C CYS A 195 15.88 8.76 8.46
N PHE A 196 17.09 8.22 8.43
CA PHE A 196 18.33 8.96 8.73
C PHE A 196 19.01 9.58 7.51
N ASN A 197 18.72 9.09 6.30
CA ASN A 197 19.24 9.62 5.03
C ASN A 197 18.46 10.86 4.57
#